data_AF-A0A6N8EJQ5-F1
#
_entry.id   AF-A0A6N8EJQ5-F1
#
_cell.length_a   1.000
_cell.length_b   1.000
_cell.length_c   1.000
_cell.angle_alpha   90.00
_cell.angle_beta   90.00
_cell.angle_gamma   90.00
#
_symmetry.space_group_name_H-M   'P 1'
#
loop_
_entity.id
_entity.type
_entity.pdbx_description
1 polymer ?
#
loop_
_entity_poly.entity_id
_entity_poly.type
_entity_poly.pdbx_seq_one_letter_code
_entity_poly.pdbx_strand_id
1 'polypeptide(L)'
;MSEAVRLLIWDMDETFWKGTLAEEGIIAGSDSSEIVVSLTERGIMNSICSKNDFESVKTQLEAMGVWDHFVFPSIDWSSKGKRVAEIIQKMQLRPEAVMFIDDNATNREEVRQACPGIQVEDEHFIAQILESDLFKGKDDKERTRLKQYKLQEQKYADREGNGDAALDDYEFLRKSNIQVEIIYDLTDHKERVAELLNRTNQLNFTKKRLSENKAEALYDVERMVEHTGTFNHMAVVRVRDNYGDYGIVGFFHVVQNATDNFLVHFCFSCRTLGMHIETWVYRYLGKPYLEVQGEVANDPTTDTAPVDWVQLTSFDSDGEAVLLEQADYPIFMGGGCDVDSIRHYVKDCSSDITVFTNTVRHGFLIRRDHSSMVRISVEGCEQEKTTLRQCGYQAEDFFPSLKPLEDAAWGLVVFSFWADAGFQIYRLPDSEHTATYCPPQVAYGNFQEFYEDDFLRMGGPRSELRHYRFAKANLRPLGVIDEERHKENLRAILRKVPAHCDVVLFTLPSKVPDLYPDSGILERHNTVAFWQYEVSEEFPNVRCVNFDQFIQSPEDAHTYDHFGRVVYLRAGQYLKDLYQKKLRELHEAPVSEQDEGPSSVKEKDVSPDDLAVQ
;
A
#
# COMPACT_ATOMS: atom_id res chain seq x y z
N MET A 1 -36.34 6.36 -15.63
CA MET A 1 -36.32 6.98 -14.30
C MET A 1 -35.21 8.01 -14.31
N SER A 2 -35.45 9.22 -13.81
CA SER A 2 -34.44 10.28 -13.69
C SER A 2 -33.31 9.83 -12.76
N GLU A 3 -32.07 10.26 -13.03
CA GLU A 3 -30.92 9.97 -12.18
C GLU A 3 -31.03 10.75 -10.86
N ALA A 4 -30.58 10.16 -9.75
CA ALA A 4 -30.59 10.83 -8.46
C ALA A 4 -29.69 12.08 -8.46
N VAL A 5 -30.17 13.17 -7.85
CA VAL A 5 -29.48 14.46 -7.85
C VAL A 5 -28.33 14.45 -6.84
N ARG A 6 -27.18 14.98 -7.27
CA ARG A 6 -25.95 15.13 -6.48
C ARG A 6 -25.54 16.58 -6.25
N LEU A 7 -26.04 17.48 -7.09
CA LEU A 7 -25.83 18.92 -7.03
C LEU A 7 -27.11 19.64 -7.44
N LEU A 8 -27.53 20.61 -6.62
CA LEU A 8 -28.58 21.56 -6.95
C LEU A 8 -27.96 22.94 -7.17
N ILE A 9 -28.20 23.52 -8.35
CA ILE A 9 -27.74 24.86 -8.72
C ILE A 9 -28.93 25.80 -8.64
N TRP A 10 -28.81 26.82 -7.80
CA TRP A 10 -29.87 27.77 -7.50
C TRP A 10 -29.69 29.07 -8.27
N ASP A 11 -30.78 29.57 -8.86
CA ASP A 11 -30.94 31.02 -9.01
C ASP A 11 -31.34 31.68 -7.69
N MET A 12 -31.11 32.99 -7.58
CA MET A 12 -31.32 33.77 -6.36
C MET A 12 -32.64 34.55 -6.40
N ASP A 13 -32.72 35.62 -7.20
CA ASP A 13 -33.92 36.46 -7.31
C ASP A 13 -35.11 35.66 -7.86
N GLU A 14 -36.31 35.93 -7.31
CA GLU A 14 -37.58 35.22 -7.56
C GLU A 14 -37.58 33.68 -7.33
N THR A 15 -36.43 33.09 -7.02
CA THR A 15 -36.20 31.66 -6.89
C THR A 15 -35.84 31.28 -5.45
N PHE A 16 -34.63 31.62 -4.99
CA PHE A 16 -34.17 31.31 -3.63
C PHE A 16 -34.90 32.18 -2.59
N TRP A 17 -35.16 33.44 -2.94
CA TRP A 17 -36.01 34.37 -2.21
C TRP A 17 -37.02 35.03 -3.16
N LYS A 18 -38.03 35.69 -2.60
CA LYS A 18 -38.97 36.50 -3.39
C LYS A 18 -38.51 37.95 -3.44
N GLY A 19 -38.63 38.58 -4.61
CA GLY A 19 -38.11 39.92 -4.88
C GLY A 19 -36.77 39.92 -5.62
N THR A 20 -36.41 41.11 -6.11
CA THR A 20 -35.15 41.40 -6.82
C THR A 20 -34.23 42.22 -5.92
N LEU A 21 -33.04 41.70 -5.62
CA LEU A 21 -32.11 42.31 -4.66
C LEU A 21 -31.69 43.74 -5.03
N ALA A 22 -31.60 44.05 -6.32
CA ALA A 22 -31.16 45.36 -6.82
C ALA A 22 -32.26 46.44 -6.80
N GLU A 23 -33.54 46.08 -6.67
CA GLU A 23 -34.67 46.99 -6.87
C GLU A 23 -35.53 47.16 -5.61
N GLU A 24 -36.42 46.20 -5.35
CA GLU A 24 -37.56 46.34 -4.42
C GLU A 24 -37.28 45.75 -3.03
N GLY A 25 -36.07 45.23 -2.81
CA GLY A 25 -35.72 44.44 -1.65
C GLY A 25 -36.22 43.00 -1.77
N ILE A 26 -35.84 42.16 -0.81
CA ILE A 26 -36.12 40.72 -0.86
C ILE A 26 -36.87 40.27 0.39
N ILE A 27 -37.71 39.26 0.22
CA ILE A 27 -38.34 38.51 1.29
C ILE A 27 -37.64 37.16 1.37
N ALA A 28 -36.72 37.05 2.33
CA ALA A 28 -36.07 35.79 2.63
C ALA A 28 -37.11 34.80 3.18
N GLY A 29 -37.34 33.70 2.45
CA GLY A 29 -38.08 32.55 2.96
C GLY A 29 -37.16 31.68 3.82
N SER A 30 -37.62 31.24 4.99
CA SER A 30 -36.91 30.27 5.85
C SER A 30 -36.64 28.95 5.12
N ASP A 31 -37.54 28.58 4.21
CA ASP A 31 -37.63 27.23 3.66
C ASP A 31 -36.43 26.89 2.76
N SER A 32 -35.96 27.82 1.92
CA SER A 32 -34.81 27.60 1.03
C SER A 32 -33.52 27.35 1.82
N SER A 33 -33.29 28.08 2.91
CA SER A 33 -32.13 27.86 3.79
C SER A 33 -32.18 26.49 4.47
N GLU A 34 -33.34 26.10 4.99
CA GLU A 34 -33.54 24.78 5.60
C GLU A 34 -33.34 23.65 4.60
N ILE A 35 -33.78 23.84 3.35
CA ILE A 35 -33.55 22.90 2.25
C ILE A 35 -32.06 22.76 1.97
N VAL A 36 -31.31 23.87 1.83
CA VAL A 36 -29.86 23.84 1.58
C VAL A 36 -29.13 23.05 2.67
N VAL A 37 -29.43 23.32 3.94
CA VAL A 37 -28.82 22.59 5.07
C VAL A 37 -29.19 21.11 5.02
N SER A 38 -30.47 20.79 4.84
CA SER A 38 -30.97 19.41 4.77
C SER A 38 -30.35 18.63 3.60
N LEU A 39 -30.22 19.24 2.43
CA LEU A 39 -29.55 18.63 1.27
C LEU A 39 -28.07 18.38 1.55
N THR A 40 -27.40 19.34 2.19
CA THR A 40 -25.99 19.18 2.58
C THR A 40 -25.81 17.98 3.52
N GLU A 41 -26.70 17.84 4.51
CA GLU A 41 -26.71 16.72 5.46
C GLU A 41 -27.14 15.38 4.82
N ARG A 42 -27.71 15.43 3.61
CA ARG A 42 -27.95 14.25 2.75
C ARG A 42 -26.80 14.01 1.75
N GLY A 43 -25.68 14.75 1.88
CA GLY A 43 -24.55 14.67 0.98
C GLY A 43 -24.88 15.11 -0.45
N ILE A 44 -25.87 15.99 -0.63
CA ILE A 44 -26.23 16.64 -1.90
C ILE A 44 -25.73 18.07 -1.84
N MET A 45 -24.92 18.47 -2.82
CA MET A 45 -24.25 19.77 -2.80
C MET A 45 -25.15 20.88 -3.36
N ASN A 46 -24.89 22.11 -2.95
CA ASN A 46 -25.58 23.29 -3.44
C ASN A 46 -24.57 24.23 -4.12
N SER A 47 -24.97 24.86 -5.22
CA SER A 47 -24.20 25.90 -5.91
C SER A 47 -25.13 27.03 -6.35
N ILE A 48 -24.56 28.13 -6.81
CA ILE A 48 -25.29 29.34 -7.22
C ILE A 48 -24.94 29.63 -8.66
N CYS A 49 -25.95 29.88 -9.50
CA CYS A 49 -25.75 30.48 -10.81
C CYS A 49 -26.79 31.59 -11.02
N SER A 50 -26.39 32.82 -10.69
CA SER A 50 -27.31 33.96 -10.68
C SER A 50 -26.76 35.19 -11.39
N LYS A 51 -27.65 36.12 -11.74
CA LYS A 51 -27.37 37.38 -12.43
C LYS A 51 -27.53 38.55 -11.45
N ASN A 52 -26.54 38.69 -10.58
CA ASN A 52 -26.52 39.70 -9.51
C ASN A 52 -25.11 40.25 -9.29
N ASP A 53 -25.00 41.20 -8.36
CA ASP A 53 -23.73 41.58 -7.74
C ASP A 53 -23.30 40.53 -6.70
N PHE A 54 -22.06 40.06 -6.80
CA PHE A 54 -21.51 38.98 -5.97
C PHE A 54 -21.53 39.33 -4.48
N GLU A 55 -21.01 40.51 -4.11
CA GLU A 55 -20.88 40.92 -2.71
C GLU A 55 -22.25 41.10 -2.04
N SER A 56 -23.23 41.61 -2.81
CA SER A 56 -24.61 41.77 -2.34
C SER A 56 -25.26 40.42 -2.01
N VAL A 57 -25.17 39.44 -2.91
CA VAL A 57 -25.71 38.08 -2.69
C VAL A 57 -24.98 37.38 -1.54
N LYS A 58 -23.65 37.47 -1.51
CA LYS A 58 -22.82 36.88 -0.46
C LYS A 58 -23.20 37.41 0.91
N THR A 59 -23.25 38.74 1.08
CA THR A 59 -23.63 39.39 2.35
C THR A 59 -24.99 38.90 2.84
N GLN A 60 -25.95 38.76 1.92
CA GLN A 60 -27.29 38.30 2.25
C GLN A 60 -27.30 36.83 2.72
N LEU A 61 -26.61 35.94 2.00
CA LEU A 61 -26.54 34.52 2.35
C LEU A 61 -25.72 34.26 3.63
N GLU A 62 -24.71 35.10 3.90
CA GLU A 62 -23.99 35.12 5.18
C GLU A 62 -24.92 35.53 6.32
N ALA A 63 -25.75 36.56 6.14
CA ALA A 63 -26.76 36.97 7.12
C ALA A 63 -27.82 35.88 7.37
N MET A 64 -28.11 35.06 6.36
CA MET A 64 -29.00 33.89 6.45
C MET A 64 -28.30 32.63 7.01
N GLY A 65 -26.98 32.66 7.21
CA GLY A 65 -26.20 31.55 7.77
C GLY A 65 -25.99 30.35 6.83
N VAL A 66 -26.16 30.53 5.52
CA VAL A 66 -26.11 29.43 4.53
C VAL A 66 -25.03 29.58 3.47
N TRP A 67 -24.30 30.70 3.42
CA TRP A 67 -23.23 30.93 2.44
C TRP A 67 -22.22 29.76 2.36
N ASP A 68 -21.77 29.26 3.52
CA ASP A 68 -20.75 28.20 3.58
C ASP A 68 -21.23 26.83 3.07
N HIS A 69 -22.54 26.67 2.83
CA HIS A 69 -23.12 25.47 2.23
C HIS A 69 -23.06 25.46 0.70
N PHE A 70 -22.74 26.58 0.07
CA PHE A 70 -22.60 26.68 -1.38
C PHE A 70 -21.17 26.45 -1.83
N VAL A 71 -20.99 25.72 -2.92
CA VAL A 71 -19.70 25.47 -3.57
C VAL A 71 -19.72 25.96 -5.01
N PHE A 72 -18.61 26.53 -5.46
CA PHE A 72 -18.42 27.16 -6.77
C PHE A 72 -19.53 28.18 -7.11
N PRO A 73 -19.85 29.15 -6.24
CA PRO A 73 -20.88 30.14 -6.54
C PRO A 73 -20.45 30.98 -7.76
N SER A 74 -21.32 31.06 -8.76
CA SER A 74 -21.16 31.88 -9.96
C SER A 74 -22.21 32.98 -9.99
N ILE A 75 -21.80 34.20 -9.67
CA ILE A 75 -22.68 35.36 -9.53
C ILE A 75 -22.10 36.49 -10.38
N ASP A 76 -22.66 36.65 -11.58
CA ASP A 76 -22.29 37.70 -12.53
C ASP A 76 -23.37 37.88 -13.60
N TRP A 77 -23.25 38.93 -14.41
CA TRP A 77 -24.25 39.30 -15.41
C TRP A 77 -24.18 38.54 -16.75
N SER A 78 -23.23 37.61 -16.90
CA SER A 78 -23.08 36.83 -18.12
C SER A 78 -24.11 35.70 -18.24
N SER A 79 -24.10 35.02 -19.38
CA SER A 79 -25.13 34.02 -19.71
C SER A 79 -25.02 32.78 -18.79
N LYS A 80 -26.16 32.18 -18.40
CA LYS A 80 -26.16 31.13 -17.36
C LYS A 80 -25.75 29.77 -17.91
N GLY A 81 -26.01 29.48 -19.18
CA GLY A 81 -25.74 28.18 -19.79
C GLY A 81 -24.26 27.80 -19.71
N LYS A 82 -23.37 28.73 -20.08
CA LYS A 82 -21.92 28.50 -20.00
C LYS A 82 -21.44 28.36 -18.56
N ARG A 83 -21.94 29.20 -17.65
CA ARG A 83 -21.53 29.18 -16.24
C ARG A 83 -21.99 27.93 -15.51
N VAL A 84 -23.20 27.44 -15.79
CA VAL A 84 -23.67 26.14 -15.30
C VAL A 84 -22.77 25.00 -15.82
N ALA A 85 -22.40 25.01 -17.10
CA ALA A 85 -21.47 24.02 -17.64
C ALA A 85 -20.10 24.05 -16.93
N GLU A 86 -19.57 25.24 -16.66
CA GLU A 86 -18.33 25.43 -15.90
C GLU A 86 -18.45 24.93 -14.45
N ILE A 87 -19.57 25.19 -13.76
CA ILE A 87 -19.83 24.65 -12.41
C ILE A 87 -19.84 23.11 -12.45
N ILE A 88 -20.56 22.50 -13.40
CA ILE A 88 -20.64 21.03 -13.53
C ILE A 88 -19.26 20.43 -13.79
N GLN A 89 -18.45 21.07 -14.63
CA GLN A 89 -17.07 20.68 -14.90
C GLN A 89 -16.19 20.79 -13.64
N LYS A 90 -16.23 21.93 -12.94
CA LYS A 90 -15.49 22.16 -11.69
C LYS A 90 -15.89 21.15 -10.61
N MET A 91 -17.16 20.77 -10.56
CA MET A 91 -17.72 19.75 -9.68
C MET A 91 -17.43 18.30 -10.11
N GLN A 92 -16.92 18.10 -11.34
CA GLN A 92 -16.65 16.80 -11.95
C GLN A 92 -17.85 15.85 -11.89
N LEU A 93 -19.04 16.38 -12.17
CA LEU A 93 -20.29 15.62 -12.22
C LEU A 93 -20.77 15.46 -13.67
N ARG A 94 -21.61 14.45 -13.88
CA ARG A 94 -22.35 14.32 -15.14
C ARG A 94 -23.60 15.20 -15.09
N PRO A 95 -24.02 15.84 -16.20
CA PRO A 95 -25.21 16.68 -16.23
C PRO A 95 -26.47 16.01 -15.67
N GLU A 96 -26.68 14.72 -15.93
CA GLU A 96 -27.86 13.97 -15.48
C GLU A 96 -28.00 13.89 -13.96
N ALA A 97 -26.89 14.02 -13.22
CA ALA A 97 -26.88 14.03 -11.76
C ALA A 97 -27.03 15.44 -11.16
N VAL A 98 -27.33 16.45 -11.97
CA VAL A 98 -27.41 17.87 -11.57
C VAL A 98 -28.79 18.41 -11.89
N MET A 99 -29.34 19.20 -10.95
CA MET A 99 -30.57 19.95 -11.15
C MET A 99 -30.29 21.45 -11.11
N PHE A 100 -30.90 22.20 -12.01
CA PHE A 100 -30.91 23.67 -12.03
C PHE A 100 -32.32 24.19 -11.80
N ILE A 101 -32.49 25.14 -10.88
CA ILE A 101 -33.78 25.79 -10.58
C ILE A 101 -33.65 27.30 -10.81
N ASP A 102 -34.59 27.85 -11.59
CA ASP A 102 -34.65 29.26 -11.99
C ASP A 102 -36.10 29.60 -12.38
N ASP A 103 -36.61 30.76 -12.00
CA ASP A 103 -37.97 31.23 -12.32
C ASP A 103 -38.14 31.61 -13.80
N ASN A 104 -37.05 32.00 -14.45
CA ASN A 104 -37.05 32.50 -15.83
C ASN A 104 -36.90 31.36 -16.84
N ALA A 105 -37.96 31.13 -17.63
CA ALA A 105 -37.99 30.10 -18.66
C ALA A 105 -36.87 30.22 -19.72
N THR A 106 -36.36 31.42 -19.98
CA THR A 106 -35.27 31.64 -20.94
C THR A 106 -33.94 31.12 -20.40
N ASN A 107 -33.64 31.39 -19.12
CA ASN A 107 -32.44 30.86 -18.46
C ASN A 107 -32.50 29.32 -18.40
N ARG A 108 -33.68 28.75 -18.08
CA ARG A 108 -33.91 27.30 -18.07
C ARG A 108 -33.61 26.64 -19.42
N GLU A 109 -34.06 27.24 -20.52
CA GLU A 109 -33.79 26.72 -21.86
C GLU A 109 -32.32 26.89 -22.27
N GLU A 110 -31.68 28.01 -21.90
CA GLU A 110 -30.26 28.24 -22.13
C GLU A 110 -29.40 27.14 -21.49
N VAL A 111 -29.71 26.78 -20.24
CA VAL A 111 -29.01 25.73 -19.49
C VAL A 111 -29.26 24.35 -20.10
N ARG A 112 -30.49 24.05 -20.54
CA ARG A 112 -30.82 22.78 -21.21
C ARG A 112 -30.02 22.58 -22.50
N GLN A 113 -29.80 23.65 -23.26
CA GLN A 113 -29.01 23.61 -24.49
C GLN A 113 -27.51 23.47 -24.22
N ALA A 114 -26.99 24.18 -23.22
CA ALA A 114 -25.56 24.14 -22.87
C ALA A 114 -25.14 22.82 -22.18
N CYS A 115 -26.05 22.20 -21.42
CA CYS A 115 -25.80 20.99 -20.64
C CYS A 115 -26.82 19.88 -20.97
N PRO A 116 -26.69 19.18 -22.11
CA PRO A 116 -27.61 18.11 -22.46
C PRO A 116 -27.70 17.04 -21.35
N GLY A 117 -28.93 16.69 -20.97
CA GLY A 117 -29.20 15.71 -19.91
C GLY A 117 -29.39 16.29 -18.51
N ILE A 118 -29.08 17.58 -18.28
CA ILE A 118 -29.33 18.24 -17.00
C ILE A 118 -30.82 18.26 -16.66
N GLN A 119 -31.14 18.10 -15.38
CA GLN A 119 -32.50 18.26 -14.86
C GLN A 119 -32.77 19.76 -14.64
N VAL A 120 -33.92 20.26 -15.09
CA VAL A 120 -34.25 21.68 -14.99
C VAL A 120 -35.69 21.83 -14.53
N GLU A 121 -35.89 22.54 -13.43
CA GLU A 121 -37.20 22.80 -12.83
C GLU A 121 -37.39 24.31 -12.59
N ASP A 122 -38.63 24.73 -12.33
CA ASP A 122 -38.94 26.10 -11.91
C ASP A 122 -39.05 26.23 -10.38
N GLU A 123 -39.25 27.44 -9.90
CA GLU A 123 -39.27 27.78 -8.47
C GLU A 123 -40.37 27.06 -7.68
N HIS A 124 -41.43 26.56 -8.34
CA HIS A 124 -42.52 25.83 -7.66
C HIS A 124 -42.07 24.45 -7.18
N PHE A 125 -41.02 23.89 -7.78
CA PHE A 125 -40.47 22.59 -7.37
C PHE A 125 -39.78 22.64 -6.00
N ILE A 126 -39.37 23.82 -5.53
CA ILE A 126 -38.65 24.01 -4.26
C ILE A 126 -39.41 23.38 -3.09
N ALA A 127 -40.73 23.54 -3.04
CA ALA A 127 -41.59 22.99 -1.99
C ALA A 127 -41.58 21.45 -1.92
N GLN A 128 -41.14 20.76 -2.98
CA GLN A 128 -41.17 19.30 -3.09
C GLN A 128 -39.78 18.67 -2.94
N ILE A 129 -38.71 19.48 -2.86
CA ILE A 129 -37.33 18.98 -2.90
C ILE A 129 -37.07 17.93 -1.81
N LEU A 130 -37.43 18.21 -0.56
CA LEU A 130 -37.10 17.33 0.56
C LEU A 130 -37.91 16.03 0.58
N GLU A 131 -39.05 16.00 -0.10
CA GLU A 131 -39.95 14.85 -0.24
C GLU A 131 -39.65 14.01 -1.49
N SER A 132 -38.95 14.58 -2.47
CA SER A 132 -38.62 13.91 -3.72
C SER A 132 -37.59 12.79 -3.55
N ASP A 133 -37.88 11.64 -4.16
CA ASP A 133 -36.94 10.49 -4.21
C ASP A 133 -35.61 10.85 -4.88
N LEU A 134 -35.58 11.89 -5.73
CA LEU A 134 -34.37 12.38 -6.39
C LEU A 134 -33.35 12.96 -5.40
N PHE A 135 -33.81 13.43 -4.25
CA PHE A 135 -33.02 14.13 -3.22
C PHE A 135 -32.88 13.32 -1.92
N LYS A 136 -33.06 11.99 -1.99
CA LYS A 136 -32.92 11.12 -0.82
C LYS A 136 -31.51 11.11 -0.23
N GLY A 137 -30.48 11.10 -1.11
CA GLY A 137 -29.07 11.17 -0.71
C GLY A 137 -28.59 10.07 0.24
N LYS A 138 -27.51 10.34 0.98
CA LYS A 138 -26.96 9.50 2.07
C LYS A 138 -26.75 10.38 3.30
N ASP A 139 -26.83 9.81 4.50
CA ASP A 139 -26.52 10.56 5.73
C ASP A 139 -25.07 11.09 5.69
N ASP A 140 -24.92 12.41 5.77
CA ASP A 140 -23.67 13.16 5.79
C ASP A 140 -23.78 14.36 6.75
N LYS A 141 -24.30 14.11 7.97
CA LYS A 141 -24.42 15.13 9.03
C LYS A 141 -23.10 15.81 9.38
N GLU A 142 -21.98 15.09 9.23
CA GLU A 142 -20.63 15.62 9.41
C GLU A 142 -20.13 16.48 8.23
N ARG A 143 -20.97 16.61 7.19
CA ARG A 143 -20.79 17.44 5.99
C ARG A 143 -19.46 17.14 5.30
N THR A 144 -19.07 15.87 5.28
CA THR A 144 -17.79 15.41 4.75
C THR A 144 -17.68 15.71 3.25
N ARG A 145 -18.80 15.63 2.52
CA ARG A 145 -18.82 15.92 1.08
C ARG A 145 -18.70 17.41 0.80
N LEU A 146 -19.33 18.27 1.60
CA LEU A 146 -19.18 19.72 1.50
C LEU A 146 -17.72 20.12 1.72
N LYS A 147 -17.08 19.62 2.79
CA LYS A 147 -15.66 19.86 3.08
C LYS A 147 -14.79 19.50 1.86
N GLN A 148 -15.03 18.36 1.23
CA GLN A 148 -14.28 17.93 0.04
C GLN A 148 -14.44 18.88 -1.15
N TYR A 149 -15.66 19.32 -1.46
CA TYR A 149 -15.86 20.26 -2.56
C TYR A 149 -15.33 21.66 -2.24
N LYS A 150 -15.31 22.07 -0.97
CA LYS A 150 -14.65 23.30 -0.53
C LYS A 150 -13.12 23.25 -0.72
N LEU A 151 -12.49 22.11 -0.43
CA LEU A 151 -11.07 21.91 -0.76
C LEU A 151 -10.82 22.02 -2.26
N GLN A 152 -11.71 21.43 -3.07
CA GLN A 152 -11.63 21.51 -4.52
C GLN A 152 -11.80 22.95 -5.03
N GLU A 153 -12.74 23.71 -4.45
CA GLU A 153 -12.95 25.14 -4.74
C GLU A 153 -11.69 25.96 -4.46
N GLN A 154 -11.08 25.79 -3.28
CA GLN A 154 -9.85 26.47 -2.91
C GLN A 154 -8.71 26.17 -3.88
N LYS A 155 -8.55 24.89 -4.27
CA LYS A 155 -7.57 24.48 -5.29
C LYS A 155 -7.78 25.16 -6.64
N TYR A 156 -9.02 25.26 -7.11
CA TYR A 156 -9.32 25.93 -8.38
C TYR A 156 -9.00 27.43 -8.31
N ALA A 157 -9.32 28.09 -7.19
CA ALA A 157 -9.01 29.51 -6.99
C ALA A 157 -7.49 29.78 -7.00
N ASP A 158 -6.72 28.95 -6.30
CA ASP A 158 -5.25 29.06 -6.28
C ASP A 158 -4.61 28.79 -7.64
N ARG A 159 -5.19 27.88 -8.44
CA ARG A 159 -4.75 27.62 -9.82
C ARG A 159 -5.02 28.80 -10.74
N GLU A 160 -6.24 29.36 -10.72
CA GLU A 160 -6.61 30.49 -11.58
C GLU A 160 -5.81 31.78 -11.23
N GLY A 161 -5.39 31.93 -9.96
CA GLY A 161 -4.61 33.09 -9.51
C GLY A 161 -3.13 33.13 -9.94
N ASN A 162 -2.54 32.01 -10.40
CA ASN A 162 -1.09 31.91 -10.64
C ASN A 162 -0.63 32.06 -12.11
N GLY A 163 -1.53 31.98 -13.10
CA GLY A 163 -1.27 32.37 -14.49
C GLY A 163 -0.37 31.42 -15.33
N ASP A 164 -0.91 31.02 -16.48
CA ASP A 164 -0.34 30.25 -17.60
C ASP A 164 -0.37 28.71 -17.57
N ALA A 165 -0.94 28.14 -18.64
CA ALA A 165 -1.50 26.79 -18.71
C ALA A 165 -0.47 25.71 -19.09
N ALA A 166 -0.59 24.55 -18.42
CA ALA A 166 0.04 23.25 -18.69
C ALA A 166 1.47 22.97 -18.16
N LEU A 167 2.42 23.91 -18.19
CA LEU A 167 3.72 23.72 -17.48
C LEU A 167 3.59 23.99 -15.97
N ASP A 168 2.65 24.87 -15.61
CA ASP A 168 2.29 25.22 -14.23
C ASP A 168 1.55 24.07 -13.50
N ASP A 169 0.87 23.17 -14.23
CA ASP A 169 0.07 22.10 -13.60
C ASP A 169 0.94 21.14 -12.77
N TYR A 170 2.11 20.74 -13.26
CA TYR A 170 3.02 19.87 -12.48
C TYR A 170 3.76 20.64 -11.39
N GLU A 171 4.05 21.93 -11.59
CA GLU A 171 4.65 22.77 -10.54
C GLU A 171 3.67 22.98 -9.38
N PHE A 172 2.40 23.24 -9.68
CA PHE A 172 1.31 23.28 -8.71
C PHE A 172 1.20 21.95 -7.93
N LEU A 173 1.24 20.80 -8.62
CA LEU A 173 1.19 19.50 -7.94
C LEU A 173 2.40 19.27 -7.04
N ARG A 174 3.62 19.67 -7.45
CA ARG A 174 4.83 19.63 -6.60
C ARG A 174 4.70 20.51 -5.36
N LYS A 175 4.13 21.71 -5.49
CA LYS A 175 3.87 22.62 -4.36
C LYS A 175 2.73 22.15 -3.46
N SER A 176 1.84 21.29 -3.95
CA SER A 176 0.70 20.78 -3.19
C SER A 176 1.10 19.84 -2.06
N ASN A 177 2.32 19.27 -2.07
CA ASN A 177 2.81 18.32 -1.06
C ASN A 177 1.88 17.12 -0.90
N ILE A 178 1.68 16.38 -1.99
CA ILE A 178 0.72 15.27 -2.04
C ILE A 178 1.30 14.05 -1.31
N GLN A 179 0.56 13.58 -0.32
CA GLN A 179 0.90 12.45 0.54
C GLN A 179 -0.06 11.29 0.29
N VAL A 180 0.50 10.12 0.03
CA VAL A 180 -0.23 8.87 -0.20
C VAL A 180 0.10 7.87 0.90
N GLU A 181 -0.93 7.27 1.49
CA GLU A 181 -0.78 6.10 2.34
C GLU A 181 -1.44 4.88 1.70
N ILE A 182 -0.75 3.74 1.75
CA ILE A 182 -1.26 2.43 1.32
C ILE A 182 -1.65 1.63 2.56
N ILE A 183 -2.94 1.43 2.77
CA ILE A 183 -3.48 0.73 3.93
C ILE A 183 -3.90 -0.68 3.51
N TYR A 184 -3.12 -1.66 3.96
CA TYR A 184 -3.34 -3.08 3.66
C TYR A 184 -4.34 -3.75 4.62
N ASP A 185 -4.59 -3.17 5.80
CA ASP A 185 -5.65 -3.63 6.68
C ASP A 185 -6.99 -3.09 6.19
N LEU A 186 -7.84 -3.98 5.70
CA LEU A 186 -9.12 -3.64 5.09
C LEU A 186 -10.30 -3.81 6.05
N THR A 187 -10.05 -4.19 7.31
CA THR A 187 -11.08 -4.57 8.29
C THR A 187 -12.14 -3.48 8.44
N ASP A 188 -11.71 -2.24 8.64
CA ASP A 188 -12.59 -1.07 8.83
C ASP A 188 -12.92 -0.33 7.51
N HIS A 189 -12.54 -0.90 6.37
CA HIS A 189 -12.63 -0.23 5.07
C HIS A 189 -13.50 -0.98 4.04
N LYS A 190 -14.09 -2.13 4.41
CA LYS A 190 -14.91 -2.97 3.51
C LYS A 190 -16.06 -2.20 2.84
N GLU A 191 -16.80 -1.38 3.59
CA GLU A 191 -17.88 -0.56 3.01
C GLU A 191 -17.37 0.44 1.98
N ARG A 192 -16.20 1.02 2.24
CA ARG A 192 -15.58 2.00 1.34
C ARG A 192 -15.03 1.35 0.08
N VAL A 193 -14.48 0.13 0.18
CA VAL A 193 -14.08 -0.68 -0.98
C VAL A 193 -15.29 -0.96 -1.87
N ALA A 194 -16.40 -1.44 -1.30
CA ALA A 194 -17.63 -1.68 -2.06
C ALA A 194 -18.15 -0.41 -2.74
N GLU A 195 -18.08 0.73 -2.04
CA GLU A 195 -18.47 2.01 -2.60
C GLU A 195 -17.59 2.42 -3.80
N LEU A 196 -16.26 2.31 -3.67
CA LEU A 196 -15.34 2.66 -4.75
C LEU A 196 -15.59 1.78 -5.99
N LEU A 197 -15.72 0.47 -5.83
CA LEU A 197 -15.96 -0.47 -6.93
C LEU A 197 -17.27 -0.17 -7.69
N ASN A 198 -18.32 0.23 -6.98
CA ASN A 198 -19.64 0.46 -7.58
C ASN A 198 -19.88 1.88 -8.09
N ARG A 199 -19.23 2.91 -7.50
CA ARG A 199 -19.53 4.32 -7.82
C ARG A 199 -18.50 4.99 -8.72
N THR A 200 -17.30 4.44 -8.84
CA THR A 200 -16.28 5.01 -9.72
C THR A 200 -16.53 4.53 -11.15
N ASN A 201 -16.79 5.48 -12.05
CA ASN A 201 -17.03 5.17 -13.46
C ASN A 201 -15.76 5.37 -14.27
N GLN A 202 -15.35 6.61 -14.53
CA GLN A 202 -14.20 6.91 -15.39
C GLN A 202 -12.84 6.59 -14.76
N LEU A 203 -12.79 6.34 -13.45
CA LEU A 203 -11.56 5.94 -12.73
C LEU A 203 -11.68 4.52 -12.14
N ASN A 204 -12.64 3.73 -12.60
CA ASN A 204 -12.60 2.28 -12.44
C ASN A 204 -12.02 1.67 -13.71
N PHE A 205 -10.82 1.11 -13.62
CA PHE A 205 -10.05 0.66 -14.79
C PHE A 205 -10.47 -0.72 -15.26
N THR A 206 -10.89 -1.60 -14.34
CA THR A 206 -11.31 -2.96 -14.68
C THR A 206 -12.82 -3.10 -14.86
N LYS A 207 -13.60 -2.10 -14.43
CA LYS A 207 -15.08 -2.04 -14.45
C LYS A 207 -15.78 -3.22 -13.78
N LYS A 208 -15.05 -4.03 -12.99
CA LYS A 208 -15.60 -5.14 -12.22
C LYS A 208 -16.37 -4.60 -11.03
N ARG A 209 -17.68 -4.45 -11.21
CA ARG A 209 -18.63 -3.98 -10.19
C ARG A 209 -19.15 -5.14 -9.36
N LEU A 210 -19.52 -4.84 -8.14
CA LEU A 210 -20.22 -5.75 -7.24
C LEU A 210 -21.73 -5.66 -7.48
N SER A 211 -22.48 -6.51 -6.78
CA SER A 211 -23.95 -6.42 -6.74
C SER A 211 -24.42 -5.02 -6.33
N GLU A 212 -25.56 -4.58 -6.86
CA GLU A 212 -26.25 -3.37 -6.40
C GLU A 212 -26.88 -3.57 -5.01
N ASN A 213 -27.11 -4.82 -4.61
CA ASN A 213 -27.53 -5.16 -3.26
C ASN A 213 -26.37 -4.95 -2.28
N LYS A 214 -26.52 -4.02 -1.34
CA LYS A 214 -25.49 -3.67 -0.36
C LYS A 214 -24.98 -4.88 0.44
N ALA A 215 -25.88 -5.78 0.86
CA ALA A 215 -25.50 -6.93 1.67
C ALA A 215 -24.66 -7.94 0.88
N GLU A 216 -25.03 -8.19 -0.37
CA GLU A 216 -24.27 -9.07 -1.27
C GLU A 216 -22.92 -8.47 -1.63
N ALA A 217 -22.87 -7.16 -1.91
CA ALA A 217 -21.62 -6.47 -2.20
C ALA A 217 -20.63 -6.52 -1.02
N LEU A 218 -21.12 -6.31 0.20
CA LEU A 218 -20.29 -6.44 1.40
C LEU A 218 -19.80 -7.86 1.61
N TYR A 219 -20.68 -8.84 1.43
CA TYR A 219 -20.31 -10.25 1.50
C TYR A 219 -19.23 -10.63 0.47
N ASP A 220 -19.33 -10.14 -0.76
CA ASP A 220 -18.31 -10.35 -1.79
C ASP A 220 -16.97 -9.72 -1.41
N VAL A 221 -16.97 -8.52 -0.82
CA VAL A 221 -15.74 -7.88 -0.29
C VAL A 221 -15.16 -8.67 0.88
N GLU A 222 -15.99 -9.12 1.82
CA GLU A 222 -15.55 -9.97 2.94
C GLU A 222 -14.87 -11.23 2.45
N ARG A 223 -15.52 -11.95 1.51
CA ARG A 223 -14.93 -13.13 0.89
C ARG A 223 -13.63 -12.80 0.16
N MET A 224 -13.60 -11.68 -0.55
CA MET A 224 -12.41 -11.21 -1.25
C MET A 224 -11.27 -10.97 -0.27
N VAL A 225 -11.50 -10.35 0.90
CA VAL A 225 -10.46 -10.08 1.90
C VAL A 225 -10.03 -11.39 2.61
N GLU A 226 -10.98 -12.22 3.00
CA GLU A 226 -10.75 -13.42 3.83
C GLU A 226 -10.14 -14.60 3.07
N HIS A 227 -10.45 -14.78 1.78
CA HIS A 227 -10.04 -15.96 1.00
C HIS A 227 -8.81 -15.73 0.12
N THR A 228 -7.91 -14.83 0.54
CA THR A 228 -6.71 -14.50 -0.24
C THR A 228 -5.59 -15.50 -0.02
N GLY A 229 -5.41 -16.42 -0.96
CA GLY A 229 -4.17 -17.20 -1.03
C GLY A 229 -2.93 -16.30 -1.17
N THR A 230 -1.75 -16.84 -0.88
CA THR A 230 -0.41 -16.18 -0.77
C THR A 230 0.02 -15.27 -1.94
N PHE A 231 -0.75 -15.20 -3.01
CA PHE A 231 -0.48 -14.40 -4.20
C PHE A 231 -1.36 -13.15 -4.30
N ASN A 232 -2.39 -12.99 -3.47
CA ASN A 232 -3.29 -11.84 -3.55
C ASN A 232 -2.86 -10.76 -2.57
N HIS A 233 -2.77 -9.51 -3.04
CA HIS A 233 -2.48 -8.34 -2.24
C HIS A 233 -3.51 -7.25 -2.54
N MET A 234 -4.11 -6.72 -1.48
CA MET A 234 -5.16 -5.71 -1.58
C MET A 234 -4.86 -4.58 -0.62
N ALA A 235 -5.13 -3.37 -1.05
CA ALA A 235 -5.04 -2.21 -0.17
C ALA A 235 -6.01 -1.12 -0.63
N VAL A 236 -6.34 -0.24 0.31
CA VAL A 236 -6.95 1.04 0.01
C VAL A 236 -5.89 2.15 0.02
N VAL A 237 -6.16 3.20 -0.73
CA VAL A 237 -5.24 4.34 -0.91
C VAL A 237 -5.87 5.56 -0.26
N ARG A 238 -5.20 6.13 0.75
CA ARG A 238 -5.57 7.42 1.35
C ARG A 238 -4.69 8.52 0.78
N VAL A 239 -5.28 9.69 0.54
CA VAL A 239 -4.55 10.86 0.01
C VAL A 239 -4.79 12.09 0.86
N ARG A 240 -3.72 12.84 1.12
CA ARG A 240 -3.74 14.17 1.73
C ARG A 240 -2.83 15.11 0.95
N ASP A 241 -3.05 16.40 1.07
CA ASP A 241 -2.13 17.43 0.59
C ASP A 241 -2.27 18.72 1.42
N ASN A 242 -1.59 19.80 1.01
CA ASN A 242 -1.62 21.09 1.70
C ASN A 242 -3.03 21.72 1.79
N TYR A 243 -3.99 21.24 0.98
CA TYR A 243 -5.37 21.71 1.02
C TYR A 243 -6.17 20.91 2.05
N GLY A 244 -6.00 19.59 2.10
CA GLY A 244 -6.60 18.78 3.16
C GLY A 244 -6.61 17.28 2.89
N ASP A 245 -7.46 16.56 3.63
CA ASP A 245 -7.60 15.11 3.56
C ASP A 245 -8.74 14.68 2.60
N TYR A 246 -8.41 13.89 1.59
CA TYR A 246 -9.38 13.37 0.60
C TYR A 246 -10.05 12.07 1.07
N GLY A 247 -9.56 11.51 2.18
CA GLY A 247 -9.93 10.21 2.72
C GLY A 247 -9.42 9.06 1.86
N ILE A 248 -10.07 7.91 1.99
CA ILE A 248 -9.81 6.74 1.15
C ILE A 248 -10.32 7.03 -0.27
N VAL A 249 -9.40 7.17 -1.21
CA VAL A 249 -9.70 7.54 -2.60
C VAL A 249 -9.45 6.40 -3.58
N GLY A 250 -8.68 5.38 -3.23
CA GLY A 250 -8.35 4.29 -4.16
C GLY A 250 -8.50 2.90 -3.53
N PHE A 251 -8.65 1.90 -4.39
CA PHE A 251 -8.58 0.49 -4.03
C PHE A 251 -7.87 -0.27 -5.15
N PHE A 252 -6.97 -1.18 -4.76
CA PHE A 252 -6.38 -2.14 -5.69
C PHE A 252 -6.42 -3.56 -5.13
N HIS A 253 -6.53 -4.52 -6.05
CA HIS A 253 -6.32 -5.94 -5.81
C HIS A 253 -5.37 -6.44 -6.89
N VAL A 254 -4.13 -6.70 -6.50
CA VAL A 254 -3.10 -7.30 -7.35
C VAL A 254 -2.94 -8.76 -6.99
N VAL A 255 -2.80 -9.61 -8.00
CA VAL A 255 -2.34 -10.98 -7.84
C VAL A 255 -0.91 -11.03 -8.34
N GLN A 256 0.01 -11.38 -7.45
CA GLN A 256 1.43 -11.55 -7.73
C GLN A 256 1.77 -13.03 -7.72
N ASN A 257 2.23 -13.56 -8.85
CA ASN A 257 2.78 -14.91 -8.90
C ASN A 257 4.26 -14.85 -9.34
N ALA A 258 4.94 -15.99 -9.42
CA ALA A 258 6.38 -16.02 -9.68
C ALA A 258 6.81 -15.45 -11.05
N THR A 259 5.89 -15.30 -12.00
CA THR A 259 6.20 -14.86 -13.37
C THR A 259 5.47 -13.59 -13.80
N ASP A 260 4.23 -13.39 -13.34
CA ASP A 260 3.33 -12.36 -13.84
C ASP A 260 2.46 -11.77 -12.70
N ASN A 261 2.43 -10.45 -12.60
CA ASN A 261 1.55 -9.74 -11.69
C ASN A 261 0.36 -9.17 -12.48
N PHE A 262 -0.86 -9.28 -11.97
CA PHE A 262 -2.06 -8.74 -12.63
C PHE A 262 -3.00 -8.01 -11.69
N LEU A 263 -3.61 -6.92 -12.17
CA LEU A 263 -4.62 -6.16 -11.43
C LEU A 263 -6.03 -6.72 -11.68
N VAL A 264 -6.64 -7.26 -10.64
CA VAL A 264 -8.04 -7.73 -10.67
C VAL A 264 -9.00 -6.56 -10.48
N HIS A 265 -8.70 -5.70 -9.50
CA HIS A 265 -9.40 -4.45 -9.25
C HIS A 265 -8.39 -3.31 -9.20
N PHE A 266 -8.72 -2.20 -9.85
CA PHE A 266 -7.96 -0.96 -9.79
C PHE A 266 -8.94 0.18 -9.99
N CYS A 267 -9.24 0.94 -8.95
CA CYS A 267 -10.19 2.04 -9.04
C CYS A 267 -9.88 3.19 -8.08
N PHE A 268 -10.23 4.40 -8.51
CA PHE A 268 -9.99 5.65 -7.79
C PHE A 268 -11.21 6.56 -7.83
N SER A 269 -11.35 7.39 -6.80
CA SER A 269 -12.36 8.43 -6.69
C SER A 269 -12.00 9.60 -7.61
N CYS A 270 -13.01 10.27 -8.17
CA CYS A 270 -12.80 11.51 -8.91
C CYS A 270 -12.17 12.63 -8.07
N ARG A 271 -12.19 12.54 -6.73
CA ARG A 271 -11.56 13.51 -5.83
C ARG A 271 -10.07 13.75 -6.10
N THR A 272 -9.37 12.77 -6.67
CA THR A 272 -7.95 12.87 -7.03
C THR A 272 -7.72 12.98 -8.53
N LEU A 273 -8.77 13.25 -9.32
CA LEU A 273 -8.65 13.41 -10.75
C LEU A 273 -7.68 14.56 -11.09
N GLY A 274 -6.73 14.29 -11.99
CA GLY A 274 -5.69 15.24 -12.37
C GLY A 274 -4.51 15.34 -11.38
N MET A 275 -4.51 14.57 -10.29
CA MET A 275 -3.35 14.47 -9.38
C MET A 275 -2.41 13.32 -9.76
N HIS A 276 -2.80 12.48 -10.71
CA HIS A 276 -2.07 11.29 -11.19
C HIS A 276 -1.77 10.25 -10.09
N ILE A 277 -2.62 10.17 -9.05
CA ILE A 277 -2.48 9.20 -7.95
C ILE A 277 -2.56 7.77 -8.49
N GLU A 278 -3.50 7.52 -9.40
CA GLU A 278 -3.67 6.22 -10.06
C GLU A 278 -2.42 5.81 -10.83
N THR A 279 -1.77 6.74 -11.53
CA THR A 279 -0.54 6.50 -12.27
C THR A 279 0.62 6.23 -11.32
N TRP A 280 0.71 6.98 -10.23
CA TRP A 280 1.72 6.75 -9.19
C TRP A 280 1.57 5.35 -8.57
N VAL A 281 0.36 4.98 -8.13
CA VAL A 281 0.10 3.67 -7.51
C VAL A 281 0.38 2.55 -8.50
N TYR A 282 0.00 2.70 -9.78
CA TYR A 282 0.29 1.69 -10.81
C TYR A 282 1.80 1.41 -10.94
N ARG A 283 2.63 2.47 -10.93
CA ARG A 283 4.09 2.36 -10.98
C ARG A 283 4.67 1.80 -9.69
N TYR A 284 4.16 2.23 -8.54
CA TYR A 284 4.51 1.72 -7.21
C TYR A 284 4.26 0.20 -7.08
N LEU A 285 3.23 -0.32 -7.76
CA LEU A 285 2.94 -1.76 -7.80
C LEU A 285 3.86 -2.54 -8.78
N GLY A 286 4.81 -1.88 -9.43
CA GLY A 286 5.71 -2.50 -10.41
C GLY A 286 5.05 -2.71 -11.78
N LYS A 287 4.05 -1.89 -12.14
CA LYS A 287 3.33 -1.95 -13.42
C LYS A 287 2.77 -3.36 -13.73
N PRO A 288 1.97 -3.95 -12.83
CA PRO A 288 1.31 -5.23 -13.11
C PRO A 288 0.48 -5.14 -14.39
N TYR A 289 0.19 -6.28 -15.02
CA TYR A 289 -0.71 -6.32 -16.17
C TYR A 289 -2.08 -5.75 -15.77
N LEU A 290 -2.55 -4.76 -16.52
CA LEU A 290 -3.84 -4.11 -16.34
C LEU A 290 -4.55 -4.05 -17.69
N GLU A 291 -5.69 -4.73 -17.78
CA GLU A 291 -6.57 -4.62 -18.93
C GLU A 291 -7.61 -3.53 -18.67
N VAL A 292 -7.43 -2.37 -19.30
CA VAL A 292 -8.34 -1.23 -19.17
C VAL A 292 -9.63 -1.52 -19.96
N GLN A 293 -10.77 -1.43 -19.29
CA GLN A 293 -12.09 -1.73 -19.85
C GLN A 293 -12.88 -0.44 -20.08
N GLY A 294 -13.30 -0.17 -21.32
CA GLY A 294 -14.14 0.97 -21.68
C GLY A 294 -13.46 2.33 -21.51
N GLU A 295 -14.24 3.42 -21.51
CA GLU A 295 -13.71 4.78 -21.36
C GLU A 295 -13.25 5.07 -19.93
N VAL A 296 -12.07 5.67 -19.82
CA VAL A 296 -11.43 6.11 -18.57
C VAL A 296 -10.95 7.55 -18.70
N ALA A 297 -10.87 8.28 -17.58
CA ALA A 297 -10.49 9.70 -17.60
C ALA A 297 -9.00 9.92 -17.90
N ASN A 298 -8.16 8.99 -17.48
CA ASN A 298 -6.72 8.88 -17.77
C ASN A 298 -6.41 7.39 -17.88
N ASP A 299 -5.36 6.99 -18.59
CA ASP A 299 -4.92 5.58 -18.64
C ASP A 299 -3.53 5.44 -18.00
N PRO A 300 -3.42 4.87 -16.79
CA PRO A 300 -2.16 4.78 -16.06
C PRO A 300 -1.11 3.90 -16.77
N THR A 301 -1.53 3.07 -17.73
CA THR A 301 -0.62 2.20 -18.51
C THR A 301 0.11 2.97 -19.61
N THR A 302 -0.48 4.08 -20.08
CA THR A 302 0.06 4.93 -21.16
C THR A 302 0.42 6.34 -20.69
N ASP A 303 0.03 6.73 -19.49
CA ASP A 303 0.35 8.03 -18.88
C ASP A 303 1.87 8.20 -18.66
N THR A 304 2.39 9.26 -19.27
CA THR A 304 3.83 9.61 -19.28
C THR A 304 4.18 10.72 -18.29
N ALA A 305 3.23 11.23 -17.50
CA ALA A 305 3.50 12.22 -16.46
C ALA A 305 4.64 11.74 -15.53
N PRO A 306 5.56 12.61 -15.07
CA PRO A 306 6.67 12.17 -14.22
C PRO A 306 6.19 11.68 -12.84
N VAL A 307 5.15 12.33 -12.28
CA VAL A 307 4.53 12.02 -10.98
C VAL A 307 5.55 11.96 -9.84
N ASP A 308 6.45 12.93 -9.81
CA ASP A 308 7.51 13.14 -8.81
C ASP A 308 7.06 13.94 -7.58
N TRP A 309 5.78 14.35 -7.54
CA TRP A 309 5.19 15.15 -6.47
C TRP A 309 4.44 14.34 -5.40
N VAL A 310 4.30 13.03 -5.59
CA VAL A 310 3.60 12.15 -4.66
C VAL A 310 4.60 11.49 -3.72
N GLN A 311 4.38 11.66 -2.42
CA GLN A 311 5.20 11.11 -1.34
C GLN A 311 4.45 9.98 -0.64
N LEU A 312 5.13 8.86 -0.40
CA LEU A 312 4.56 7.77 0.39
C LEU A 312 4.72 8.07 1.89
N THR A 313 3.63 8.02 2.64
CA THR A 313 3.57 8.30 4.08
C THR A 313 2.90 7.15 4.84
N SER A 314 3.13 7.09 6.14
CA SER A 314 2.25 6.41 7.11
C SER A 314 1.64 7.45 8.04
N PHE A 315 0.37 7.31 8.42
CA PHE A 315 -0.20 8.16 9.48
C PHE A 315 -0.10 7.44 10.82
N ASP A 316 0.34 8.16 11.86
CA ASP A 316 0.33 7.65 13.23
C ASP A 316 -1.08 7.69 13.84
N SER A 317 -1.21 7.24 15.09
CA SER A 317 -2.47 7.24 15.83
C SER A 317 -3.06 8.64 16.07
N ASP A 318 -2.22 9.67 16.05
CA ASP A 318 -2.62 11.07 16.22
C ASP A 318 -2.99 11.71 14.86
N GLY A 319 -2.80 10.97 13.77
CA GLY A 319 -3.11 11.37 12.41
C GLY A 319 -2.07 12.27 11.79
N GLU A 320 -0.87 12.40 12.36
CA GLU A 320 0.23 13.13 11.74
C GLU A 320 0.87 12.27 10.63
N ALA A 321 1.24 12.94 9.54
CA ALA A 321 1.90 12.30 8.41
C ALA A 321 3.37 12.06 8.74
N VAL A 322 3.74 10.79 8.91
CA VAL A 322 5.14 10.38 9.00
C VAL A 322 5.60 10.05 7.59
N LEU A 323 6.48 10.89 7.05
CA LEU A 323 7.18 10.57 5.81
C LEU A 323 7.98 9.30 6.01
N LEU A 324 7.79 8.34 5.11
CA LEU A 324 8.62 7.16 5.10
C LEU A 324 9.93 7.54 4.45
N GLU A 325 10.97 7.68 5.26
CA GLU A 325 12.31 7.90 4.74
C GLU A 325 12.72 6.63 3.98
N GLN A 326 12.98 6.80 2.69
CA GLN A 326 13.71 5.81 1.91
C GLN A 326 15.19 6.07 2.15
N ALA A 327 15.79 5.21 2.96
CA ALA A 327 17.24 5.11 3.06
C ALA A 327 17.68 3.81 2.41
N ASP A 328 18.80 3.83 1.71
CA ASP A 328 19.33 2.67 0.98
C ASP A 328 20.15 1.73 1.87
N TYR A 329 19.80 1.60 3.15
CA TYR A 329 20.43 0.59 3.99
C TYR A 329 19.89 -0.79 3.59
N PRO A 330 20.76 -1.80 3.42
CA PRO A 330 20.36 -3.09 2.93
C PRO A 330 19.44 -3.81 3.92
N ILE A 331 18.35 -4.38 3.39
CA ILE A 331 17.52 -5.35 4.11
C ILE A 331 17.76 -6.72 3.49
N PHE A 332 18.27 -7.63 4.31
CA PHE A 332 18.45 -9.02 3.93
C PHE A 332 17.37 -9.87 4.59
N MET A 333 16.67 -10.71 3.82
CA MET A 333 15.64 -11.60 4.36
C MET A 333 15.85 -13.06 3.88
N GLY A 334 16.04 -13.99 4.81
CA GLY A 334 16.19 -15.42 4.54
C GLY A 334 15.16 -16.24 5.30
N GLY A 335 14.33 -17.02 4.59
CA GLY A 335 13.29 -17.83 5.23
C GLY A 335 12.40 -18.60 4.26
N GLY A 336 11.27 -19.08 4.75
CA GLY A 336 10.30 -19.83 3.95
C GLY A 336 9.27 -18.93 3.24
N CYS A 337 8.07 -19.47 3.06
CA CYS A 337 6.93 -18.73 2.49
C CYS A 337 6.46 -17.57 3.39
N ASP A 338 6.78 -17.64 4.68
CA ASP A 338 6.52 -16.59 5.67
C ASP A 338 7.31 -15.31 5.33
N VAL A 339 8.62 -15.43 5.11
CA VAL A 339 9.48 -14.29 4.73
C VAL A 339 9.07 -13.73 3.37
N ASP A 340 8.74 -14.60 2.40
CA ASP A 340 8.24 -14.15 1.10
C ASP A 340 6.94 -13.35 1.23
N SER A 341 6.05 -13.76 2.13
CA SER A 341 4.80 -13.06 2.43
C SER A 341 5.02 -11.72 3.11
N ILE A 342 6.00 -11.64 4.02
CA ILE A 342 6.35 -10.41 4.76
C ILE A 342 7.02 -9.38 3.85
N ARG A 343 7.87 -9.81 2.92
CA ARG A 343 8.60 -8.96 1.96
C ARG A 343 7.71 -7.90 1.32
N HIS A 344 6.49 -8.27 0.93
CA HIS A 344 5.56 -7.36 0.27
C HIS A 344 5.28 -6.08 1.08
N TYR A 345 5.27 -6.18 2.40
CA TYR A 345 4.92 -5.10 3.31
C TYR A 345 6.13 -4.25 3.77
N VAL A 346 7.34 -4.69 3.45
CA VAL A 346 8.60 -3.99 3.78
C VAL A 346 9.32 -3.43 2.56
N LYS A 347 8.83 -3.70 1.36
CA LYS A 347 9.48 -3.32 0.08
C LYS A 347 9.76 -1.81 -0.06
N ASP A 348 9.04 -0.97 0.68
CA ASP A 348 9.16 0.49 0.61
C ASP A 348 10.17 1.06 1.60
N CYS A 349 10.73 0.23 2.48
CA CYS A 349 11.69 0.67 3.49
C CYS A 349 13.07 0.97 2.88
N SER A 350 13.48 0.17 1.90
CA SER A 350 14.80 0.26 1.26
C SER A 350 14.70 -0.10 -0.22
N SER A 351 15.53 0.53 -1.04
CA SER A 351 15.70 0.12 -2.44
C SER A 351 16.63 -1.10 -2.59
N ASP A 352 17.43 -1.41 -1.57
CA ASP A 352 18.35 -2.57 -1.51
C ASP A 352 17.77 -3.66 -0.61
N ILE A 353 16.90 -4.49 -1.19
CA ILE A 353 16.30 -5.64 -0.48
C ILE A 353 16.69 -6.94 -1.17
N THR A 354 17.42 -7.78 -0.45
CA THR A 354 17.75 -9.14 -0.88
C THR A 354 16.85 -10.13 -0.16
N VAL A 355 16.08 -10.91 -0.93
CA VAL A 355 15.23 -11.98 -0.38
C VAL A 355 15.68 -13.34 -0.89
N PHE A 356 15.85 -14.27 0.03
CA PHE A 356 16.29 -15.63 -0.25
C PHE A 356 15.34 -16.64 0.38
N THR A 357 14.42 -17.15 -0.46
CA THR A 357 13.34 -18.04 -0.04
C THR A 357 13.41 -19.39 -0.73
N ASN A 358 12.66 -20.36 -0.21
CA ASN A 358 12.59 -21.71 -0.75
C ASN A 358 12.10 -21.74 -2.20
N THR A 359 12.52 -22.77 -2.94
CA THR A 359 12.05 -22.99 -4.31
C THR A 359 11.67 -24.45 -4.55
N VAL A 360 10.96 -24.69 -5.65
CA VAL A 360 10.64 -26.03 -6.13
C VAL A 360 11.24 -26.19 -7.53
N ARG A 361 12.09 -27.21 -7.72
CA ARG A 361 12.69 -27.51 -9.02
C ARG A 361 12.47 -28.98 -9.35
N HIS A 362 11.84 -29.26 -10.49
CA HIS A 362 11.57 -30.64 -10.92
C HIS A 362 10.84 -31.48 -9.86
N GLY A 363 9.98 -30.83 -9.06
CA GLY A 363 9.24 -31.43 -7.94
C GLY A 363 10.04 -31.59 -6.65
N PHE A 364 11.35 -31.33 -6.64
CA PHE A 364 12.15 -31.27 -5.41
C PHE A 364 11.84 -29.99 -4.65
N LEU A 365 11.61 -30.12 -3.34
CA LEU A 365 11.50 -28.98 -2.44
C LEU A 365 12.90 -28.59 -1.96
N ILE A 366 13.38 -27.43 -2.38
CA ILE A 366 14.71 -26.94 -2.01
C ILE A 366 14.57 -26.03 -0.79
N ARG A 367 14.82 -26.61 0.41
CA ARG A 367 14.77 -25.93 1.72
C ARG A 367 16.00 -25.08 1.98
N ARG A 368 16.09 -23.98 1.23
CA ARG A 368 17.16 -22.99 1.32
C ARG A 368 17.19 -22.29 2.69
N ASP A 369 16.06 -22.30 3.38
CA ASP A 369 15.81 -21.71 4.69
C ASP A 369 16.18 -22.59 5.89
N HIS A 370 16.60 -23.85 5.68
CA HIS A 370 17.05 -24.68 6.79
C HIS A 370 18.44 -24.22 7.28
N SER A 371 18.63 -24.11 8.59
CA SER A 371 19.90 -23.63 9.19
C SER A 371 21.14 -24.38 8.67
N SER A 372 21.02 -25.69 8.37
CA SER A 372 22.13 -26.48 7.84
C SER A 372 22.54 -26.04 6.43
N MET A 373 21.57 -25.66 5.59
CA MET A 373 21.82 -25.14 4.24
C MET A 373 22.43 -23.73 4.28
N VAL A 374 21.94 -22.89 5.18
CA VAL A 374 22.46 -21.53 5.36
C VAL A 374 23.89 -21.57 5.90
N ARG A 375 24.18 -22.42 6.90
CA ARG A 375 25.53 -22.61 7.47
C ARG A 375 26.57 -22.97 6.39
N ILE A 376 26.30 -23.98 5.57
CA ILE A 376 27.20 -24.41 4.46
C ILE A 376 27.57 -23.22 3.57
N SER A 377 26.61 -22.32 3.35
CA SER A 377 26.76 -21.20 2.45
C SER A 377 27.61 -20.09 3.05
N VAL A 378 27.31 -19.67 4.29
CA VAL A 378 28.00 -18.57 4.99
C VAL A 378 29.39 -18.94 5.49
N GLU A 379 29.67 -20.23 5.73
CA GLU A 379 31.01 -20.73 6.07
C GLU A 379 31.90 -20.98 4.83
N GLY A 380 31.35 -20.87 3.62
CA GLY A 380 32.13 -21.03 2.38
C GLY A 380 32.52 -22.47 2.08
N CYS A 381 31.71 -23.45 2.50
CA CYS A 381 31.99 -24.88 2.42
C CYS A 381 31.88 -25.44 0.98
N GLU A 382 32.87 -25.17 0.13
CA GLU A 382 32.82 -25.51 -1.31
C GLU A 382 32.80 -27.02 -1.61
N GLN A 383 33.39 -27.86 -0.76
CA GLN A 383 33.33 -29.31 -0.91
C GLN A 383 31.88 -29.81 -0.74
N GLU A 384 31.21 -29.33 0.30
CA GLU A 384 29.81 -29.62 0.63
C GLU A 384 28.88 -29.12 -0.48
N LYS A 385 29.08 -27.88 -0.96
CA LYS A 385 28.34 -27.34 -2.11
C LYS A 385 28.54 -28.18 -3.36
N THR A 386 29.75 -28.68 -3.61
CA THR A 386 30.05 -29.55 -4.76
C THR A 386 29.32 -30.88 -4.64
N THR A 387 29.30 -31.49 -3.46
CA THR A 387 28.50 -32.70 -3.19
C THR A 387 27.01 -32.43 -3.41
N LEU A 388 26.48 -31.32 -2.90
CA LEU A 388 25.08 -30.96 -3.07
C LEU A 388 24.73 -30.71 -4.55
N ARG A 389 25.62 -30.13 -5.35
CA ARG A 389 25.43 -30.03 -6.81
C ARG A 389 25.35 -31.40 -7.49
N GLN A 390 26.06 -32.41 -6.97
CA GLN A 390 25.91 -33.80 -7.44
C GLN A 390 24.55 -34.41 -7.04
N CYS A 391 23.93 -33.91 -5.97
CA CYS A 391 22.54 -34.20 -5.60
C CYS A 391 21.49 -33.37 -6.36
N GLY A 392 21.88 -32.50 -7.29
CA GLY A 392 20.94 -31.71 -8.13
C GLY A 392 20.71 -30.27 -7.68
N TYR A 393 21.37 -29.83 -6.61
CA TYR A 393 21.39 -28.41 -6.24
C TYR A 393 22.16 -27.58 -7.27
N GLN A 394 21.87 -26.30 -7.35
CA GLN A 394 22.47 -25.31 -8.24
C GLN A 394 23.13 -24.19 -7.44
N ALA A 395 23.95 -23.37 -8.09
CA ALA A 395 24.65 -22.28 -7.43
C ALA A 395 23.69 -21.29 -6.71
N GLU A 396 22.54 -21.04 -7.31
CA GLU A 396 21.45 -20.21 -6.78
C GLU A 396 20.71 -20.81 -5.57
N ASP A 397 20.96 -22.08 -5.23
CA ASP A 397 20.34 -22.72 -4.05
C ASP A 397 21.11 -22.49 -2.76
N PHE A 398 22.30 -21.89 -2.85
CA PHE A 398 23.13 -21.56 -1.70
C PHE A 398 22.90 -20.10 -1.30
N PHE A 399 22.87 -19.88 0.01
CA PHE A 399 22.63 -18.55 0.59
C PHE A 399 23.63 -17.54 0.03
N PRO A 400 23.17 -16.35 -0.39
CA PRO A 400 24.02 -15.37 -1.05
C PRO A 400 25.05 -14.76 -0.08
N SER A 401 26.05 -14.09 -0.66
CA SER A 401 27.10 -13.42 0.13
C SER A 401 26.51 -12.29 0.96
N LEU A 402 26.94 -12.20 2.22
CA LEU A 402 26.61 -11.10 3.12
C LEU A 402 27.49 -9.85 2.89
N LYS A 403 28.36 -9.85 1.89
CA LYS A 403 29.25 -8.72 1.57
C LYS A 403 28.53 -7.36 1.44
N PRO A 404 27.33 -7.26 0.83
CA PRO A 404 26.62 -5.98 0.80
C PRO A 404 26.36 -5.37 2.19
N LEU A 405 26.22 -6.20 3.23
CA LEU A 405 26.06 -5.75 4.61
C LEU A 405 27.38 -5.30 5.24
N GLU A 406 28.51 -5.90 4.83
CA GLU A 406 29.85 -5.54 5.33
C GLU A 406 30.24 -4.13 4.89
N ASP A 407 29.87 -3.75 3.66
CA ASP A 407 30.20 -2.46 3.05
C ASP A 407 29.22 -1.33 3.48
N ALA A 408 28.09 -1.66 4.10
CA ALA A 408 27.08 -0.71 4.54
C ALA A 408 27.30 -0.21 5.98
N ALA A 409 26.93 1.03 6.30
CA ALA A 409 27.08 1.56 7.67
C ALA A 409 26.06 0.96 8.67
N TRP A 410 24.92 0.47 8.17
CA TRP A 410 23.92 -0.28 8.92
C TRP A 410 23.15 -1.20 7.96
N GLY A 411 22.48 -2.22 8.49
CA GLY A 411 21.60 -3.09 7.72
C GLY A 411 20.67 -3.89 8.63
N LEU A 412 19.57 -4.37 8.06
CA LEU A 412 18.60 -5.21 8.77
C LEU A 412 18.62 -6.62 8.18
N VAL A 413 18.87 -7.64 9.01
CA VAL A 413 18.85 -9.04 8.60
C VAL A 413 17.68 -9.75 9.25
N VAL A 414 16.85 -10.42 8.45
CA VAL A 414 15.69 -11.18 8.92
C VAL A 414 15.91 -12.65 8.60
N PHE A 415 15.86 -13.49 9.62
CA PHE A 415 15.94 -14.95 9.48
C PHE A 415 14.68 -15.63 9.98
N SER A 416 14.28 -16.70 9.29
CA SER A 416 13.25 -17.64 9.73
C SER A 416 13.70 -19.06 9.44
N PHE A 417 14.03 -19.81 10.49
CA PHE A 417 14.53 -21.20 10.41
C PHE A 417 13.43 -22.22 10.73
N TRP A 418 12.20 -21.99 10.26
CA TRP A 418 11.05 -22.86 10.56
C TRP A 418 11.21 -24.28 10.01
N ALA A 419 12.01 -24.45 8.94
CA ALA A 419 12.34 -25.74 8.37
C ALA A 419 12.93 -26.74 9.38
N ASP A 420 13.70 -26.23 10.34
CA ASP A 420 14.43 -27.01 11.33
C ASP A 420 13.53 -27.82 12.25
N ALA A 421 12.25 -27.44 12.37
CA ALA A 421 11.30 -28.19 13.17
C ALA A 421 11.02 -29.59 12.59
N GLY A 422 10.73 -29.69 11.29
CA GLY A 422 10.17 -30.91 10.71
C GLY A 422 11.03 -31.59 9.65
N PHE A 423 11.94 -30.88 8.98
CA PHE A 423 12.64 -31.45 7.84
C PHE A 423 13.80 -32.36 8.24
N GLN A 424 13.93 -33.47 7.51
CA GLN A 424 15.01 -34.42 7.70
C GLN A 424 16.33 -33.83 7.23
N ILE A 425 17.37 -34.05 8.03
CA ILE A 425 18.75 -33.72 7.68
C ILE A 425 19.55 -34.99 7.40
N TYR A 426 20.53 -34.82 6.51
CA TYR A 426 21.43 -35.87 6.10
C TYR A 426 22.87 -35.41 6.23
N ARG A 427 23.73 -36.25 6.81
CA ARG A 427 25.17 -36.03 6.85
C ARG A 427 25.75 -36.11 5.45
N LEU A 428 26.59 -35.14 5.10
CA LEU A 428 27.35 -35.12 3.86
C LEU A 428 28.58 -36.04 3.94
N PRO A 429 29.01 -36.66 2.84
CA PRO A 429 30.20 -37.51 2.80
C PRO A 429 31.45 -36.73 3.22
N ASP A 430 32.28 -37.36 4.04
CA ASP A 430 33.56 -36.84 4.54
C ASP A 430 33.46 -35.45 5.18
N SER A 431 32.29 -35.13 5.78
CA SER A 431 32.00 -33.84 6.39
C SER A 431 31.11 -33.98 7.62
N GLU A 432 31.29 -33.07 8.59
CA GLU A 432 30.41 -32.92 9.74
C GLU A 432 29.16 -32.09 9.42
N HIS A 433 29.12 -31.43 8.26
CA HIS A 433 27.98 -30.65 7.80
C HIS A 433 26.80 -31.55 7.41
N THR A 434 25.62 -30.98 7.57
CA THR A 434 24.36 -31.61 7.22
C THR A 434 23.62 -30.79 6.18
N ALA A 435 22.72 -31.42 5.45
CA ALA A 435 21.86 -30.75 4.50
C ALA A 435 20.50 -31.44 4.45
N THR A 436 19.47 -30.71 4.05
CA THR A 436 18.18 -31.31 3.69
C THR A 436 18.26 -31.94 2.31
N TYR A 437 17.40 -32.91 2.01
CA TYR A 437 17.17 -33.39 0.65
C TYR A 437 15.73 -33.90 0.51
N CYS A 438 14.91 -33.18 -0.26
CA CYS A 438 13.46 -33.42 -0.30
C CYS A 438 12.99 -33.69 -1.74
N PRO A 439 13.02 -34.96 -2.18
CA PRO A 439 12.46 -35.36 -3.47
C PRO A 439 10.93 -35.22 -3.51
N PRO A 440 10.33 -35.29 -4.72
CA PRO A 440 8.89 -35.11 -4.92
C PRO A 440 8.04 -35.95 -3.97
N GLN A 441 7.04 -35.30 -3.37
CA GLN A 441 6.03 -35.89 -2.47
C GLN A 441 6.56 -36.55 -1.19
N VAL A 442 7.86 -36.43 -0.86
CA VAL A 442 8.41 -36.95 0.41
C VAL A 442 8.24 -35.97 1.56
N ALA A 443 8.32 -34.66 1.30
CA ALA A 443 8.17 -33.59 2.30
C ALA A 443 9.03 -33.82 3.57
N TYR A 444 8.39 -34.08 4.72
CA TYR A 444 9.02 -34.32 6.04
C TYR A 444 9.58 -35.74 6.22
N GLY A 445 9.35 -36.63 5.26
CA GLY A 445 9.76 -38.02 5.31
C GLY A 445 11.26 -38.24 5.06
N ASN A 446 11.75 -39.40 5.48
CA ASN A 446 13.11 -39.85 5.21
C ASN A 446 13.21 -40.41 3.78
N PHE A 447 13.86 -39.69 2.87
CA PHE A 447 13.93 -40.11 1.46
C PHE A 447 14.66 -41.45 1.27
N GLN A 448 15.51 -41.85 2.23
CA GLN A 448 16.27 -43.09 2.14
C GLN A 448 15.38 -44.34 2.14
N GLU A 449 14.15 -44.22 2.66
CA GLU A 449 13.15 -45.30 2.70
C GLU A 449 12.50 -45.55 1.33
N PHE A 450 12.64 -44.64 0.37
CA PHE A 450 12.01 -44.72 -0.94
C PHE A 450 12.99 -45.21 -2.01
N TYR A 451 12.53 -46.11 -2.88
CA TYR A 451 13.34 -46.63 -3.99
C TYR A 451 13.15 -45.79 -5.25
N GLU A 452 13.91 -46.14 -6.29
CA GLU A 452 13.84 -45.44 -7.58
C GLU A 452 12.44 -45.48 -8.20
N ASP A 453 11.76 -46.61 -8.11
CA ASP A 453 10.40 -46.75 -8.63
C ASP A 453 9.41 -45.85 -7.87
N ASP A 454 9.60 -45.66 -6.56
CA ASP A 454 8.81 -44.73 -5.76
C ASP A 454 9.07 -43.29 -6.20
N PHE A 455 10.33 -42.90 -6.39
CA PHE A 455 10.71 -41.58 -6.89
C PHE A 455 10.01 -41.26 -8.22
N LEU A 456 10.06 -42.19 -9.18
CA LEU A 456 9.39 -42.02 -10.47
C LEU A 456 7.86 -41.94 -10.31
N ARG A 457 7.26 -42.79 -9.46
CA ARG A 457 5.81 -42.79 -9.18
C ARG A 457 5.35 -41.49 -8.54
N MET A 458 6.17 -40.88 -7.68
CA MET A 458 5.89 -39.60 -7.01
C MET A 458 6.13 -38.38 -7.93
N GLY A 459 6.37 -38.60 -9.22
CA GLY A 459 6.55 -37.52 -10.21
C GLY A 459 7.99 -37.06 -10.38
N GLY A 460 8.96 -37.81 -9.85
CA GLY A 460 10.39 -37.60 -10.10
C GLY A 460 10.74 -37.79 -11.58
N PRO A 461 11.31 -36.77 -12.25
CA PRO A 461 11.64 -36.90 -13.66
C PRO A 461 12.86 -37.79 -13.87
N ARG A 462 12.84 -38.57 -14.95
CA ARG A 462 13.93 -39.49 -15.31
C ARG A 462 15.29 -38.78 -15.49
N SER A 463 15.29 -37.51 -15.89
CA SER A 463 16.49 -36.68 -16.01
C SER A 463 17.23 -36.52 -14.68
N GLU A 464 16.51 -36.57 -13.55
CA GLU A 464 17.07 -36.35 -12.21
C GLU A 464 17.49 -37.65 -11.50
N LEU A 465 17.30 -38.82 -12.13
CA LEU A 465 17.64 -40.11 -11.53
C LEU A 465 19.10 -40.23 -11.12
N ARG A 466 20.01 -39.62 -11.89
CA ARG A 466 21.44 -39.62 -11.55
C ARG A 466 21.68 -38.91 -10.22
N HIS A 467 21.06 -37.75 -10.03
CA HIS A 467 21.15 -36.95 -8.80
C HIS A 467 20.52 -37.69 -7.62
N TYR A 468 19.34 -38.27 -7.83
CA TYR A 468 18.66 -39.10 -6.82
C TYR A 468 19.49 -40.30 -6.37
N ARG A 469 20.06 -41.07 -7.32
CA ARG A 469 20.93 -42.22 -7.01
C ARG A 469 22.19 -41.79 -6.28
N PHE A 470 22.80 -40.68 -6.68
CA PHE A 470 23.96 -40.14 -6.00
C PHE A 470 23.63 -39.75 -4.55
N ALA A 471 22.54 -39.03 -4.33
CA ALA A 471 22.07 -38.67 -2.99
C ALA A 471 21.80 -39.93 -2.14
N LYS A 472 21.09 -40.92 -2.70
CA LYS A 472 20.80 -42.19 -2.00
C LYS A 472 22.07 -42.92 -1.58
N ALA A 473 23.09 -42.95 -2.45
CA ALA A 473 24.35 -43.63 -2.16
C ALA A 473 25.21 -42.91 -1.11
N ASN A 474 25.17 -41.57 -1.05
CA ASN A 474 26.16 -40.78 -0.29
C ASN A 474 25.60 -40.06 0.95
N LEU A 475 24.33 -39.69 0.97
CA LEU A 475 23.72 -39.01 2.11
C LEU A 475 23.35 -40.02 3.19
N ARG A 476 23.55 -39.67 4.46
CA ARG A 476 23.20 -40.54 5.60
C ARG A 476 22.16 -39.87 6.50
N PRO A 477 21.01 -40.50 6.77
CA PRO A 477 19.93 -39.87 7.52
C PRO A 477 20.34 -39.69 8.98
N LEU A 478 20.03 -38.53 9.56
CA LEU A 478 20.21 -38.23 10.99
C LEU A 478 18.91 -37.95 11.73
N GLY A 479 17.77 -37.91 11.03
CA GLY A 479 16.51 -37.49 11.61
C GLY A 479 16.26 -35.99 11.42
N VAL A 480 15.40 -35.43 12.25
CA VAL A 480 15.26 -33.97 12.42
C VAL A 480 16.43 -33.43 13.25
N ILE A 481 16.82 -32.16 13.04
CA ILE A 481 18.02 -31.55 13.63
C ILE A 481 17.99 -31.50 15.17
N ASP A 482 19.01 -31.99 15.87
CA ASP A 482 19.04 -31.91 17.35
C ASP A 482 19.40 -30.50 17.89
N GLU A 483 19.34 -30.35 19.21
CA GLU A 483 19.63 -29.10 19.93
C GLU A 483 21.05 -28.61 19.64
N GLU A 484 22.04 -29.50 19.82
CA GLU A 484 23.46 -29.18 19.68
C GLU A 484 23.74 -28.61 18.28
N ARG A 485 23.28 -29.32 17.25
CA ARG A 485 23.51 -28.94 15.85
C ARG A 485 22.73 -27.69 15.46
N HIS A 486 21.48 -27.53 15.90
CA HIS A 486 20.73 -26.31 15.63
C HIS A 486 21.42 -25.09 16.23
N LYS A 487 21.81 -25.16 17.49
CA LYS A 487 22.50 -24.06 18.18
C LYS A 487 23.87 -23.77 17.56
N GLU A 488 24.64 -24.79 17.19
CA GLU A 488 25.90 -24.59 16.46
C GLU A 488 25.70 -23.91 15.11
N ASN A 489 24.72 -24.35 14.33
CA ASN A 489 24.41 -23.75 13.04
C ASN A 489 24.03 -22.28 13.21
N LEU A 490 23.13 -21.98 14.15
CA LEU A 490 22.67 -20.63 14.37
C LEU A 490 23.83 -19.71 14.83
N ARG A 491 24.69 -20.15 15.75
CA ARG A 491 25.89 -19.39 16.14
C ARG A 491 26.84 -19.14 14.97
N ALA A 492 27.07 -20.16 14.14
CA ALA A 492 27.93 -20.02 12.96
C ALA A 492 27.38 -18.97 11.97
N ILE A 493 26.06 -18.98 11.76
CA ILE A 493 25.37 -18.01 10.90
C ILE A 493 25.44 -16.60 11.48
N LEU A 494 25.06 -16.42 12.74
CA LEU A 494 25.01 -15.10 13.38
C LEU A 494 26.38 -14.44 13.49
N ARG A 495 27.46 -15.22 13.69
CA ARG A 495 28.85 -14.70 13.67
C ARG A 495 29.29 -14.15 12.33
N LYS A 496 28.63 -14.52 11.23
CA LYS A 496 28.90 -14.00 9.89
C LYS A 496 28.11 -12.74 9.57
N VAL A 497 27.10 -12.40 10.36
CA VAL A 497 26.39 -11.13 10.23
C VAL A 497 27.26 -10.03 10.87
N PRO A 498 27.51 -8.91 10.18
CA PRO A 498 28.27 -7.80 10.77
C PRO A 498 27.62 -7.27 12.05
N ALA A 499 28.44 -6.94 13.05
CA ALA A 499 27.95 -6.56 14.39
C ALA A 499 27.18 -5.23 14.40
N HIS A 500 27.36 -4.39 13.38
CA HIS A 500 26.62 -3.14 13.20
C HIS A 500 25.25 -3.34 12.54
N CYS A 501 24.93 -4.54 12.05
CA CYS A 501 23.60 -4.86 11.52
C CYS A 501 22.68 -5.35 12.65
N ASP A 502 21.42 -4.95 12.60
CA ASP A 502 20.37 -5.52 13.45
C ASP A 502 19.87 -6.83 12.83
N VAL A 503 19.61 -7.83 13.67
CA VAL A 503 19.07 -9.13 13.26
C VAL A 503 17.72 -9.37 13.92
N VAL A 504 16.72 -9.71 13.12
CA VAL A 504 15.43 -10.23 13.59
C VAL A 504 15.36 -11.71 13.26
N LEU A 505 15.20 -12.54 14.29
CA LEU A 505 14.99 -13.97 14.15
C LEU A 505 13.52 -14.28 14.46
N PHE A 506 12.72 -14.54 13.43
CA PHE A 506 11.34 -14.97 13.61
C PHE A 506 11.29 -16.41 14.09
N THR A 507 10.82 -16.61 15.32
CA THR A 507 10.63 -17.93 15.89
C THR A 507 9.24 -18.45 15.56
N LEU A 508 9.10 -19.78 15.50
CA LEU A 508 7.81 -20.44 15.28
C LEU A 508 6.77 -20.00 16.33
N PRO A 509 5.48 -19.90 15.96
CA PRO A 509 4.42 -19.61 16.92
C PRO A 509 4.15 -20.81 17.83
N SER A 510 3.74 -20.53 19.06
CA SER A 510 3.38 -21.52 20.09
C SER A 510 1.87 -21.61 20.35
N LYS A 511 1.08 -20.65 19.84
CA LYS A 511 -0.37 -20.52 20.08
C LYS A 511 -1.19 -20.65 18.79
N VAL A 512 -0.99 -21.76 18.08
CA VAL A 512 -1.68 -22.07 16.83
C VAL A 512 -2.52 -23.34 16.98
N PRO A 513 -3.62 -23.51 16.22
CA PRO A 513 -4.38 -24.75 16.21
C PRO A 513 -3.49 -25.94 15.83
N ASP A 514 -3.39 -26.94 16.72
CA ASP A 514 -2.71 -28.18 16.41
C ASP A 514 -3.66 -29.11 15.63
N LEU A 515 -3.60 -29.00 14.30
CA LEU A 515 -4.42 -29.83 13.40
C LEU A 515 -3.98 -31.30 13.39
N TYR A 516 -2.78 -31.60 13.90
CA TYR A 516 -2.18 -32.94 13.87
C TYR A 516 -1.45 -33.25 15.18
N PRO A 517 -2.16 -33.35 16.32
CA PRO A 517 -1.52 -33.48 17.64
C PRO A 517 -0.66 -34.73 17.77
N ASP A 518 -1.02 -35.81 17.06
CA ASP A 518 -0.24 -37.05 17.06
C ASP A 518 1.11 -36.92 16.32
N SER A 519 1.32 -35.86 15.54
CA SER A 519 2.58 -35.63 14.83
C SER A 519 3.71 -35.10 15.74
N GLY A 520 3.36 -34.52 16.90
CA GLY A 520 4.32 -33.85 17.79
C GLY A 520 4.96 -32.58 17.20
N ILE A 521 4.48 -32.09 16.06
CA ILE A 521 5.11 -30.96 15.35
C ILE A 521 5.04 -29.65 16.14
N LEU A 522 3.95 -29.40 16.88
CA LEU A 522 3.82 -28.18 17.69
C LEU A 522 4.78 -28.19 18.90
N GLU A 523 4.93 -29.33 19.58
CA GLU A 523 5.94 -29.48 20.64
C GLU A 523 7.35 -29.26 20.08
N ARG A 524 7.57 -29.78 18.88
CA ARG A 524 8.82 -29.60 18.16
C ARG A 524 9.09 -28.14 17.78
N HIS A 525 8.07 -27.41 17.36
CA HIS A 525 8.13 -25.97 17.09
C HIS A 525 8.56 -25.18 18.32
N ASN A 526 7.92 -25.46 19.46
CA ASN A 526 8.25 -24.83 20.73
C ASN A 526 9.71 -25.11 21.15
N THR A 527 10.17 -26.34 20.91
CA THR A 527 11.53 -26.76 21.23
C THR A 527 12.57 -26.00 20.39
N VAL A 528 12.36 -25.89 19.07
CA VAL A 528 13.27 -25.15 18.19
C VAL A 528 13.25 -23.64 18.50
N ALA A 529 12.07 -23.06 18.76
CA ALA A 529 11.96 -21.66 19.16
C ALA A 529 12.72 -21.36 20.46
N PHE A 530 12.68 -22.28 21.43
CA PHE A 530 13.46 -22.16 22.67
C PHE A 530 14.98 -22.16 22.40
N TRP A 531 15.48 -23.04 21.53
CA TRP A 531 16.89 -23.06 21.17
C TRP A 531 17.34 -21.77 20.47
N GLN A 532 16.49 -21.20 19.61
CA GLN A 532 16.74 -19.92 18.95
C GLN A 532 16.83 -18.78 19.97
N TYR A 533 15.91 -18.75 20.95
CA TYR A 533 15.93 -17.79 22.03
C TYR A 533 17.25 -17.86 22.83
N GLU A 534 17.64 -19.06 23.26
CA GLU A 534 18.88 -19.25 24.02
C GLU A 534 20.13 -18.76 23.29
N VAL A 535 20.25 -19.04 21.98
CA VAL A 535 21.39 -18.55 21.19
C VAL A 535 21.32 -17.05 20.99
N SER A 536 20.12 -16.47 20.82
CA SER A 536 19.98 -15.03 20.60
C SER A 536 20.48 -14.18 21.77
N GLU A 537 20.38 -14.68 23.00
CA GLU A 537 20.92 -14.02 24.20
C GLU A 537 22.46 -13.88 24.17
N GLU A 538 23.16 -14.65 23.32
CA GLU A 538 24.60 -14.54 23.13
C GLU A 538 24.99 -13.35 22.21
N PHE A 539 24.03 -12.74 21.49
CA PHE A 539 24.28 -11.72 20.47
C PHE A 539 23.44 -10.45 20.73
N PRO A 540 24.06 -9.31 21.09
CA PRO A 540 23.31 -8.11 21.50
C PRO A 540 22.54 -7.44 20.36
N ASN A 541 22.92 -7.70 19.11
CA ASN A 541 22.27 -7.19 17.91
C ASN A 541 21.18 -8.12 17.37
N VAL A 542 20.84 -9.21 18.07
CA VAL A 542 19.83 -10.18 17.67
C VAL A 542 18.57 -10.04 18.51
N ARG A 543 17.42 -9.97 17.84
CA ARG A 543 16.09 -9.95 18.45
C ARG A 543 15.35 -11.21 18.02
N CYS A 544 15.09 -12.11 18.97
CA CYS A 544 14.15 -13.20 18.77
C CYS A 544 12.72 -12.68 18.88
N VAL A 545 11.93 -12.90 17.84
CA VAL A 545 10.57 -12.39 17.72
C VAL A 545 9.62 -13.56 17.52
N ASN A 546 8.81 -13.84 18.53
CA ASN A 546 7.83 -14.92 18.44
C ASN A 546 6.65 -14.50 17.56
N PHE A 547 6.37 -15.30 16.54
CA PHE A 547 5.30 -15.04 15.58
C PHE A 547 3.90 -14.96 16.20
N ASP A 548 3.70 -15.53 17.39
CA ASP A 548 2.46 -15.42 18.18
C ASP A 548 2.01 -13.98 18.37
N GLN A 549 2.94 -13.02 18.45
CA GLN A 549 2.58 -11.61 18.68
C GLN A 549 1.80 -10.99 17.52
N PHE A 550 1.81 -11.62 16.35
CA PHE A 550 1.10 -11.16 15.16
C PHE A 550 -0.25 -11.86 14.98
N ILE A 551 -0.53 -12.89 15.78
CA ILE A 551 -1.77 -13.68 15.76
C ILE A 551 -2.70 -13.13 16.85
N GLN A 552 -3.82 -12.53 16.45
CA GLN A 552 -4.77 -11.90 17.37
C GLN A 552 -6.03 -12.75 17.58
N SER A 553 -6.37 -13.63 16.64
CA SER A 553 -7.50 -14.54 16.73
C SER A 553 -7.14 -15.96 16.25
N PRO A 554 -7.91 -17.00 16.59
CA PRO A 554 -7.71 -18.35 16.03
C PRO A 554 -7.88 -18.42 14.51
N GLU A 555 -8.64 -17.50 13.92
CA GLU A 555 -8.90 -17.43 12.48
C GLU A 555 -7.68 -16.91 11.70
N ASP A 556 -6.78 -16.20 12.37
CA ASP A 556 -5.52 -15.72 11.80
C ASP A 556 -4.56 -16.86 11.43
N ALA A 557 -4.74 -18.06 11.99
CA ALA A 557 -3.86 -19.22 11.78
C ALA A 557 -4.61 -20.38 11.10
N HIS A 558 -4.22 -20.70 9.87
CA HIS A 558 -4.78 -21.84 9.13
C HIS A 558 -4.05 -23.15 9.49
N THR A 559 -2.73 -23.09 9.66
CA THR A 559 -1.89 -24.19 10.14
C THR A 559 -0.80 -23.62 11.08
N TYR A 560 0.13 -24.46 11.52
CA TYR A 560 1.26 -24.03 12.35
C TYR A 560 2.31 -23.17 11.61
N ASP A 561 2.28 -23.15 10.28
CA ASP A 561 3.22 -22.46 9.39
C ASP A 561 2.52 -21.67 8.26
N HIS A 562 1.19 -21.54 8.32
CA HIS A 562 0.38 -20.84 7.34
C HIS A 562 -0.67 -19.95 8.02
N PHE A 563 -0.56 -18.65 7.79
CA PHE A 563 -1.37 -17.61 8.43
C PHE A 563 -2.17 -16.81 7.42
N GLY A 564 -3.24 -16.15 7.89
CA GLY A 564 -3.93 -15.12 7.14
C GLY A 564 -3.02 -13.92 6.87
N ARG A 565 -3.30 -13.17 5.80
CA ARG A 565 -2.50 -12.01 5.37
C ARG A 565 -2.29 -10.95 6.44
N VAL A 566 -3.29 -10.75 7.30
CA VAL A 566 -3.23 -9.76 8.38
C VAL A 566 -2.06 -10.04 9.34
N VAL A 567 -1.68 -11.31 9.53
CA VAL A 567 -0.53 -11.70 10.35
C VAL A 567 0.78 -11.27 9.70
N TYR A 568 0.97 -11.56 8.41
CA TYR A 568 2.16 -11.13 7.67
C TYR A 568 2.25 -9.61 7.51
N LEU A 569 1.10 -8.93 7.40
CA LEU A 569 1.02 -7.47 7.43
C LEU A 569 1.55 -6.94 8.76
N ARG A 570 1.06 -7.44 9.90
CA ARG A 570 1.53 -7.03 11.23
C ARG A 570 3.03 -7.31 11.42
N ALA A 571 3.53 -8.43 10.90
CA ALA A 571 4.96 -8.75 10.93
C ALA A 571 5.80 -7.81 10.05
N GLY A 572 5.31 -7.46 8.86
CA GLY A 572 5.94 -6.46 8.00
C GLY A 572 5.92 -5.06 8.61
N GLN A 573 4.81 -4.66 9.24
CA GLN A 573 4.68 -3.40 9.96
C GLN A 573 5.71 -3.31 11.09
N TYR A 574 5.89 -4.38 11.87
CA TYR A 574 6.92 -4.47 12.90
C TYR A 574 8.33 -4.23 12.36
N LEU A 575 8.68 -4.87 11.23
CA LEU A 575 9.98 -4.66 10.60
C LEU A 575 10.15 -3.23 10.06
N LYS A 576 9.10 -2.68 9.46
CA LYS A 576 9.07 -1.30 8.96
C LYS A 576 9.26 -0.30 10.09
N ASP A 577 8.58 -0.48 11.21
CA ASP A 577 8.70 0.39 12.38
C ASP A 577 10.10 0.30 12.99
N LEU A 578 10.68 -0.90 13.06
CA LEU A 578 12.06 -1.11 13.50
C LEU A 578 13.05 -0.38 12.58
N TYR A 579 12.89 -0.52 11.27
CA TYR A 579 13.74 0.12 10.27
C TYR A 579 13.65 1.65 10.35
N GLN A 580 12.44 2.19 10.32
CA GLN A 580 12.19 3.64 10.39
C GLN A 580 12.65 4.25 11.72
N LYS A 581 12.49 3.54 12.83
CA LYS A 581 13.06 3.96 14.11
C LYS A 581 14.58 4.07 14.03
N LYS A 582 15.24 3.09 13.40
CA LYS A 582 16.69 3.08 13.29
C LYS A 582 17.22 4.19 12.38
N LEU A 583 16.51 4.51 11.29
CA LEU A 583 16.83 5.66 10.44
C LEU A 583 16.84 6.97 11.23
N ARG A 584 15.80 7.21 12.04
CA ARG A 584 15.73 8.40 12.89
C ARG A 584 16.90 8.47 13.87
N GLU A 585 17.25 7.35 14.52
CA GLU A 585 18.41 7.28 15.40
C GLU A 585 19.74 7.60 14.68
N LEU A 586 19.88 7.18 13.42
CA LEU A 586 21.07 7.44 12.61
C LEU A 586 21.12 8.89 12.10
N HIS A 587 19.98 9.52 11.80
CA HIS A 587 19.89 10.92 11.38
C HIS A 587 20.07 11.91 12.56
N GLU A 588 19.62 11.54 13.75
CA GLU A 588 19.74 12.37 14.97
C GLU A 588 21.11 12.21 15.67
N ALA A 589 21.92 11.22 15.29
CA ALA A 589 23.26 11.05 15.82
C ALA A 589 24.14 12.25 15.45
N PRO A 590 24.71 13.00 16.41
CA PRO A 590 25.62 14.10 16.09
C PRO A 590 26.84 13.53 15.37
N VAL A 591 27.18 14.12 14.22
CA VAL A 591 28.45 13.89 13.53
C VAL A 591 29.55 14.20 14.54
N SER A 592 30.14 13.17 15.15
CA SER A 592 31.18 13.35 16.14
C SER A 592 32.41 13.96 15.46
N GLU A 593 32.86 15.09 15.99
CA GLU A 593 34.14 15.74 15.69
C GLU A 593 35.31 14.75 15.81
N GLN A 594 35.67 14.07 14.72
CA GLN A 594 36.98 13.43 14.56
C GLN A 594 37.40 13.48 13.09
N ASP A 595 37.93 14.63 12.69
CA ASP A 595 39.09 14.68 11.78
C ASP A 595 39.74 16.08 11.80
N GLU A 596 40.22 16.52 12.97
CA GLU A 596 41.35 17.47 12.98
C GLU A 596 42.65 16.65 12.80
N GLY A 597 43.02 16.45 11.53
CA GLY A 597 44.36 16.01 11.17
C GLY A 597 45.43 17.00 11.67
N PRO A 598 46.67 16.53 11.93
CA PRO A 598 47.69 17.32 12.62
C PRO A 598 48.06 18.55 11.80
N SER A 599 48.08 19.71 12.47
CA SER A 599 48.43 21.01 11.90
C SER A 599 49.73 20.91 11.09
N SER A 600 49.63 21.12 9.78
CA SER A 600 50.79 21.37 8.93
C SER A 600 51.35 22.76 9.26
N VAL A 601 52.65 22.77 9.52
CA VAL A 601 53.47 23.94 9.77
C VAL A 601 53.34 24.91 8.59
N LYS A 602 52.93 26.15 8.87
CA LYS A 602 52.91 27.27 7.92
C LYS A 602 54.31 27.49 7.35
N GLU A 603 54.49 27.20 6.06
CA GLU A 603 55.53 27.83 5.25
C GLU A 603 55.25 29.34 5.22
N LYS A 604 56.22 30.12 5.71
CA LYS A 604 56.24 31.57 5.57
C LYS A 604 56.75 31.90 4.18
N ASP A 605 55.91 32.55 3.38
CA ASP A 605 56.32 33.33 2.22
C ASP A 605 57.41 34.33 2.62
N VAL A 606 58.56 34.22 1.96
CA VAL A 606 59.64 35.21 1.99
C VAL A 606 59.52 36.05 0.72
N SER A 607 59.14 37.31 0.87
CA SER A 607 59.25 38.34 -0.17
C SER A 607 60.71 38.76 -0.32
N PRO A 608 61.22 38.94 -1.56
CA PRO A 608 62.57 39.40 -1.82
C PRO A 608 62.59 40.93 -1.83
N ASP A 609 63.15 41.52 -0.78
CA ASP A 609 63.87 42.80 -0.79
C ASP A 609 64.05 43.23 0.67
N ASP A 610 65.23 42.98 1.23
CA ASP A 610 65.95 43.98 2.02
C ASP A 610 67.26 43.43 2.61
N LEU A 611 68.34 44.18 2.33
CA LEU A 611 69.58 44.34 3.12
C LEU A 611 70.58 43.16 3.05
N ALA A 612 71.67 43.23 2.29
CA ALA A 612 72.78 44.17 2.40
C ALA A 612 73.40 44.25 3.82
N VAL A 613 74.71 43.94 3.85
CA VAL A 613 75.73 44.36 4.82
C VAL A 613 76.02 43.40 6.00
N GLN A 614 77.25 42.89 5.93
CA GLN A 614 78.15 42.31 6.95
C GLN A 614 78.05 40.82 7.27
#